data_AF-A0A6L9S406-F1
#
_entry.id   AF-A0A6L9S406-F1
#
_cell.length_a   1.000
_cell.length_b   1.000
_cell.length_c   1.000
_cell.angle_alpha   90.00
_cell.angle_beta   90.00
_cell.angle_gamma   90.00
#
_symmetry.space_group_name_H-M   'P 1'
#
loop_
_entity.id
_entity.type
_entity.pdbx_description
1 polymer ?
#
loop_
_entity_poly.entity_id
_entity_poly.type
_entity_poly.pdbx_seq_one_letter_code
_entity_poly.pdbx_strand_id
1 'polypeptide(L)' 'MATISVRDVSDETLTILKVRAARAGQSLQAYVNKLLEDEAAALTPEEAAVQARSIAARSSATSDDVLSVIAEMRQARA' A
#
# COMPACT_ATOMS: atom_id res chain seq x y z
N MET A 1 -4.80 2.73 -20.84
CA MET A 1 -5.41 1.45 -20.45
C MET A 1 -4.44 0.35 -20.87
N ALA A 2 -3.93 -0.43 -19.92
CA ALA A 2 -3.02 -1.53 -20.20
C ALA A 2 -3.78 -2.86 -20.07
N THR A 3 -3.44 -3.83 -20.92
CA THR A 3 -4.04 -5.17 -20.88
C THR A 3 -2.97 -6.18 -20.51
N ILE A 4 -3.22 -6.97 -19.46
CA ILE A 4 -2.34 -8.05 -19.02
C ILE A 4 -3.01 -9.38 -19.36
N SER A 5 -2.24 -10.30 -19.96
CA SER A 5 -2.66 -11.69 -20.17
C SER A 5 -1.78 -12.60 -19.32
N VAL A 6 -2.42 -13.40 -18.46
CA VAL A 6 -1.73 -14.38 -17.62
C VAL A 6 -1.86 -15.74 -18.29
N ARG A 7 -0.72 -16.37 -18.59
CA ARG A 7 -0.66 -17.69 -19.22
C ARG A 7 -0.44 -18.76 -18.15
N ASP A 8 -0.81 -19.99 -18.51
CA ASP A 8 -0.52 -21.20 -17.73
C ASP A 8 -1.06 -21.17 -16.29
N VAL A 9 -2.21 -20.51 -16.09
CA VAL A 9 -2.92 -20.53 -14.80
C VAL A 9 -3.54 -21.90 -14.61
N SER A 10 -3.23 -22.58 -13.49
CA SER A 10 -3.83 -23.88 -13.19
C SER A 10 -5.34 -23.78 -13.01
N ASP A 11 -6.07 -24.84 -13.42
CA ASP A 11 -7.53 -24.90 -13.27
C ASP A 11 -7.97 -24.76 -11.82
N GLU A 12 -7.19 -25.29 -10.88
CA GLU A 12 -7.40 -25.14 -9.45
C GLU A 12 -7.33 -23.67 -9.03
N THR A 13 -6.27 -22.95 -9.43
CA THR A 13 -6.11 -21.52 -9.13
C THR A 13 -7.26 -20.71 -9.71
N LEU A 14 -7.62 -20.98 -10.97
CA LEU A 14 -8.74 -20.33 -11.64
C LEU A 14 -10.06 -20.56 -10.89
N THR A 15 -10.29 -21.77 -10.40
CA THR A 15 -11.49 -22.13 -9.64
C THR A 15 -11.55 -21.38 -8.31
N ILE A 16 -10.44 -21.35 -7.56
CA ILE A 16 -10.35 -20.62 -6.29
C ILE A 16 -10.64 -19.13 -6.51
N LEU A 17 -10.04 -18.51 -7.52
CA LEU A 17 -10.25 -17.09 -7.81
C LEU A 17 -11.70 -16.80 -8.23
N LYS A 18 -12.33 -17.66 -9.03
CA LYS A 18 -13.75 -17.52 -9.39
C LYS A 18 -14.66 -17.58 -8.17
N VAL A 19 -14.42 -18.51 -7.24
CA VAL A 19 -15.21 -18.61 -5.99
C VAL A 19 -15.04 -17.35 -5.15
N ARG A 20 -13.81 -16.84 -5.01
CA ARG A 20 -13.55 -15.60 -4.25
C ARG A 20 -14.20 -14.38 -4.91
N ALA A 21 -14.10 -14.24 -6.23
CA ALA A 21 -14.73 -13.17 -6.98
C ALA A 21 -16.26 -13.19 -6.82
N ALA A 22 -16.87 -14.38 -6.93
CA ALA A 22 -18.32 -14.55 -6.71
C ALA A 22 -18.74 -14.15 -5.29
N ARG A 23 -17.97 -14.55 -4.26
CA ARG A 23 -18.21 -14.14 -2.86
C ARG A 23 -18.11 -12.63 -2.65
N ALA A 24 -17.22 -11.97 -3.39
CA ALA A 24 -17.07 -10.52 -3.37
C ALA A 24 -18.13 -9.78 -4.23
N GLY A 25 -18.99 -10.50 -4.96
CA GLY A 25 -19.97 -9.90 -5.89
C GLY A 25 -19.31 -9.25 -7.11
N GLN A 26 -18.11 -9.69 -7.48
CA GLN A 26 -17.31 -9.11 -8.55
C GLN A 26 -17.12 -10.09 -9.71
N SER A 27 -16.91 -9.55 -10.92
CA SER A 27 -16.39 -10.38 -12.02
C SER A 27 -14.96 -10.82 -11.70
N LEU A 28 -14.52 -11.95 -12.27
CA LEU A 28 -13.15 -12.44 -12.09
C LEU A 28 -12.12 -11.38 -12.50
N GLN A 29 -12.35 -10.68 -13.61
CA GLN A 29 -11.46 -9.63 -14.11
C GLN A 29 -11.35 -8.46 -13.12
N ALA A 30 -12.49 -8.00 -12.57
CA ALA A 30 -12.49 -6.92 -11.59
C ALA A 30 -11.79 -7.32 -10.29
N TYR A 31 -12.01 -8.57 -9.84
CA TYR A 31 -11.37 -9.12 -8.65
C TYR A 31 -9.84 -9.21 -8.82
N VAL A 32 -9.37 -9.74 -9.94
CA VAL A 32 -7.93 -9.84 -10.23
C VAL A 32 -7.29 -8.47 -10.40
N ASN A 33 -7.98 -7.53 -11.07
CA ASN A 33 -7.45 -6.17 -11.19
C ASN A 33 -7.27 -5.52 -9.82
N LYS A 34 -8.26 -5.66 -8.93
CA LYS A 34 -8.15 -5.16 -7.56
C LYS A 34 -6.96 -5.80 -6.82
N LEU A 35 -6.77 -7.12 -6.96
CA LEU A 35 -5.64 -7.80 -6.34
C LEU A 35 -4.28 -7.24 -6.82
N LEU A 36 -4.16 -6.91 -8.12
CA LEU A 36 -2.95 -6.30 -8.67
C LEU A 36 -2.73 -4.87 -8.18
N GLU A 37 -3.79 -4.07 -8.06
CA GLU A 37 -3.73 -2.72 -7.52
C GLU A 37 -3.34 -2.73 -6.02
N ASP A 38 -3.95 -3.62 -5.24
CA ASP A 38 -3.65 -3.78 -3.82
C ASP A 38 -2.19 -4.22 -3.61
N GLU A 39 -1.69 -5.14 -4.44
CA GLU A 39 -0.28 -5.57 -4.43
C GLU A 39 0.66 -4.43 -4.85
N ALA A 40 0.33 -3.69 -5.91
CA ALA A 40 1.14 -2.56 -6.37
C ALA A 40 1.16 -1.39 -5.36
N ALA A 41 0.13 -1.28 -4.53
CA ALA A 41 0.09 -0.31 -3.44
C ALA A 41 0.93 -0.74 -2.21
N ALA A 42 1.24 -2.02 -2.07
CA ALA A 42 2.08 -2.53 -0.99
C ALA A 42 3.54 -2.20 -1.29
N LEU A 43 4.08 -1.18 -0.61
CA LEU A 43 5.50 -0.84 -0.69
C LEU A 43 6.34 -1.95 -0.04
N THR A 44 7.39 -2.38 -0.72
CA THR A 44 8.47 -3.14 -0.07
C THR A 44 9.15 -2.27 0.99
N PRO A 45 9.79 -2.84 2.02
CA PRO A 45 10.53 -2.08 3.02
C PRO A 45 11.58 -1.14 2.40
N GLU A 46 12.25 -1.58 1.34
CA GLU A 46 13.23 -0.80 0.60
C GLU A 46 12.59 0.41 -0.09
N GLU A 47 11.47 0.22 -0.79
CA GLU A 47 10.72 1.30 -1.45
C GLU A 47 10.12 2.27 -0.44
N ALA A 48 9.60 1.75 0.68
CA ALA A 48 9.12 2.56 1.79
C ALA A 48 10.24 3.44 2.36
N ALA A 49 11.46 2.90 2.52
CA ALA A 49 12.61 3.65 3.00
C ALA A 49 13.07 4.74 2.02
N VAL A 50 12.95 4.51 0.70
CA VAL A 50 13.22 5.52 -0.33
C VAL A 50 12.14 6.62 -0.28
N GLN A 51 10.87 6.23 -0.20
CA GLN A 51 9.77 7.18 -0.13
C GLN A 51 9.81 8.03 1.14
N ALA A 52 10.12 7.42 2.29
CA ALA A 52 10.31 8.12 3.56
C ALA A 52 11.44 9.15 3.49
N ARG A 53 12.59 8.80 2.86
CA ARG A 53 13.69 9.75 2.63
C ARG A 53 13.27 10.91 1.73
N SER A 54 12.49 10.65 0.68
CA SER A 54 11.95 11.71 -0.20
C SER A 54 10.97 12.64 0.53
N ILE A 55 10.13 12.09 1.42
CA ILE A 55 9.23 12.90 2.26
C ILE A 55 10.04 13.74 3.24
N ALA A 56 11.01 13.15 3.94
CA ALA A 56 11.89 13.85 4.88
C ALA A 56 12.67 14.99 4.19
N ALA A 57 13.19 14.77 2.98
CA ALA A 57 13.90 15.79 2.22
C ALA A 57 13.02 16.98 1.80
N ARG A 58 11.69 16.79 1.69
CA ARG A 58 10.72 17.87 1.41
C ARG A 58 10.19 18.53 2.67
N SER A 59 10.46 17.96 3.84
CA SER A 59 10.05 18.53 5.12
C SER A 59 11.03 19.63 5.51
N SER A 60 10.52 20.82 5.83
CA SER A 60 11.30 21.88 6.47
C SER A 60 11.40 21.69 7.98
N ALA A 61 10.67 20.73 8.55
CA ALA A 61 10.69 20.45 9.98
C ALA A 61 12.03 19.84 10.35
N THR A 62 12.71 20.49 11.28
CA THR A 62 13.98 20.10 11.85
C THR A 62 13.78 19.24 13.10
N SER A 63 14.84 18.59 13.57
CA SER A 63 14.82 17.88 14.86
C SER A 63 14.45 18.82 16.01
N ASP A 64 14.83 20.10 15.94
CA ASP A 64 14.51 21.09 16.98
C ASP A 64 13.03 21.43 17.00
N ASP A 65 12.36 21.49 15.84
CA ASP A 65 10.90 21.68 15.76
C ASP A 65 10.15 20.50 16.38
N VAL A 66 10.67 19.28 16.24
CA VAL A 66 10.08 18.09 16.86
C VAL A 66 10.29 18.12 18.38
N LEU A 67 11.50 18.46 18.83
CA LEU A 67 11.83 18.52 20.25
C LEU A 67 11.07 19.64 20.97
N SER A 68 10.84 20.78 20.32
CA SER A 68 10.07 21.89 20.88
C SER A 68 8.61 21.49 21.14
N VAL A 69 7.96 20.85 20.17
CA VAL A 69 6.58 20.33 20.33
C VAL A 69 6.49 19.29 21.45
N ILE A 70 7.46 18.38 21.55
CA ILE A 70 7.49 17.39 22.65
C ILE A 70 7.63 18.08 24.01
N ALA A 71 8.47 19.12 24.11
CA ALA A 71 8.64 19.87 25.34
C ALA A 71 7.36 20.61 25.75
N GLU A 72 6.69 21.28 24.80
CA GLU A 72 5.39 21.93 25.01
C GLU A 72 4.32 20.93 25.50
N MET A 73 4.24 19.74 24.88
CA MET A 73 3.30 18.69 25.30
C MET A 73 3.58 18.17 26.72
N ARG A 74 4.86 18.11 27.14
CA ARG A 74 5.22 17.71 28.51
C ARG A 74 4.86 18.79 29.53
N GLN A 75 5.09 20.06 29.18
CA GLN A 75 4.73 21.19 30.03
C GLN A 75 3.21 21.31 30.20
N ALA A 76 2.43 21.08 29.15
CA ALA A 76 0.97 21.10 29.20
C ALA A 76 0.35 19.96 30.02
N ARG A 77 1.12 18.93 30.39
CA ARG A 77 0.69 17.80 31.24
C ARG A 77 1.07 17.96 32.72
N ALA A 78 1.89 18.95 33.06
CA ALA A 78 2.31 19.27 34.43
C ALA A 78 1.35 20.28 35.06
#